data_AF-A0A937SAH7-F1
#
_entry.id   AF-A0A937SAH7-F1
#
_cell.length_a   1.000
_cell.length_b   1.000
_cell.length_c   1.000
_cell.angle_alpha   90.00
_cell.angle_beta   90.00
_cell.angle_gamma   90.00
#
_symmetry.space_group_name_H-M   'P 1'
#
loop_
_entity.id
_entity.type
_entity.pdbx_description
1 polymer ?
#
loop_
_entity_poly.entity_id
_entity_poly.type
_entity_poly.pdbx_seq_one_letter_code
_entity_poly.pdbx_strand_id
1 'polypeptide(L)'
;MPTIEQARSWYRRDDPVHGFDHVERVVRLAEELARQAGADAEIVRAAALLHDAAGAHPEAGEGRHDHQDDSAAAARRVLADEGWPEER
;
A
#
# COMPACT_ATOMS: atom_id res chain seq x y z
N MET A 1 -4.26 1.18 -12.08
CA MET A 1 -4.32 0.73 -10.67
C MET A 1 -3.33 -0.41 -10.55
N PRO A 2 -2.42 -0.38 -9.56
CA PRO A 2 -1.42 -1.43 -9.44
C PRO A 2 -2.04 -2.81 -9.20
N THR A 3 -1.51 -3.79 -9.91
CA THR A 3 -1.89 -5.20 -9.76
C THR A 3 -1.30 -5.79 -8.47
N ILE A 4 -1.90 -6.88 -7.99
CA ILE A 4 -1.38 -7.69 -6.88
C ILE A 4 0.05 -8.17 -7.15
N GLU A 5 0.36 -8.49 -8.41
CA GLU A 5 1.70 -8.96 -8.80
C GLU A 5 2.74 -7.83 -8.74
N GLN A 6 2.40 -6.64 -9.24
CA GLN A 6 3.25 -5.45 -9.06
C GLN A 6 3.47 -5.16 -7.58
N ALA A 7 2.39 -5.16 -6.78
CA ALA A 7 2.48 -4.87 -5.36
C ALA A 7 3.37 -5.88 -4.62
N ARG A 8 3.29 -7.18 -4.96
CA ARG A 8 4.13 -8.23 -4.36
C ARG A 8 5.63 -7.95 -4.47
N SER A 9 6.07 -7.19 -5.47
CA SER A 9 7.49 -6.82 -5.64
C SER A 9 7.99 -5.77 -4.64
N TRP A 10 7.10 -5.00 -4.02
CA TRP A 10 7.46 -3.95 -3.05
C TRP A 10 7.67 -4.51 -1.64
N TYR A 11 7.18 -5.72 -1.38
CA TYR A 11 7.19 -6.32 -0.05
C TYR A 11 8.15 -7.50 0.02
N ARG A 12 8.89 -7.56 1.13
CA ARG A 12 9.75 -8.70 1.43
C ARG A 12 8.91 -9.95 1.68
N ARG A 13 9.34 -11.06 1.07
CA ARG A 13 8.68 -12.37 1.25
C ARG A 13 8.91 -12.95 2.64
N ASP A 14 10.00 -12.56 3.30
CA ASP A 14 10.47 -13.08 4.59
C ASP A 14 10.10 -12.17 5.78
N ASP A 15 9.18 -11.22 5.59
CA ASP A 15 8.70 -10.30 6.64
C ASP A 15 7.31 -10.72 7.16
N PRO A 16 7.19 -11.27 8.38
CA PRO A 16 5.90 -11.71 8.91
C PRO A 16 5.00 -10.55 9.37
N VAL A 17 5.54 -9.33 9.51
CA VAL A 17 4.82 -8.16 10.01
C VAL A 17 4.36 -7.28 8.85
N HIS A 18 5.28 -6.96 7.92
CA HIS A 18 5.06 -6.04 6.80
C HIS A 18 5.14 -6.72 5.43
N GLY A 19 5.23 -8.05 5.36
CA GLY A 19 5.30 -8.78 4.09
C GLY A 19 3.98 -8.81 3.32
N PHE A 20 4.03 -9.33 2.09
CA PHE A 20 2.86 -9.30 1.20
C PHE A 20 1.61 -9.98 1.77
N ASP A 21 1.78 -11.04 2.56
CA ASP A 21 0.66 -11.74 3.20
C ASP A 21 -0.11 -10.83 4.16
N HIS A 22 0.57 -9.88 4.82
CA HIS A 22 -0.08 -8.85 5.64
C HIS A 22 -0.95 -7.95 4.74
N VAL A 23 -0.38 -7.44 3.66
CA VAL A 23 -1.05 -6.54 2.71
C VAL A 23 -2.27 -7.22 2.08
N GLU A 24 -2.17 -8.49 1.69
CA GLU A 24 -3.32 -9.25 1.14
C GLU A 24 -4.50 -9.31 2.12
N ARG A 25 -4.23 -9.44 3.44
CA ARG A 25 -5.30 -9.41 4.46
C ARG A 25 -5.89 -8.02 4.62
N VAL A 26 -5.05 -6.98 4.62
CA VAL A 26 -5.49 -5.59 4.74
C VAL A 26 -6.38 -5.20 3.55
N VAL A 27 -5.98 -5.53 2.32
CA VAL A 27 -6.76 -5.24 1.10
C VAL A 27 -8.15 -5.89 1.17
N ARG A 28 -8.23 -7.18 1.53
CA ARG A 28 -9.52 -7.88 1.63
C ARG A 28 -10.44 -7.25 2.68
N LEU A 29 -9.89 -6.86 3.83
CA LEU A 29 -10.66 -6.19 4.87
C LEU A 29 -11.10 -4.79 4.44
N ALA A 30 -10.22 -4.02 3.80
CA ALA A 30 -10.48 -2.67 3.34
C ALA A 30 -11.57 -2.64 2.24
N GLU A 31 -11.54 -3.57 1.29
CA GLU A 31 -12.58 -3.71 0.25
C GLU A 31 -13.96 -4.01 0.87
N GLU A 32 -14.01 -4.91 1.86
CA GLU A 32 -15.25 -5.23 2.56
C GLU A 32 -15.80 -4.03 3.35
N LEU A 33 -14.93 -3.29 4.04
CA LEU A 33 -15.30 -2.05 4.74
C LEU A 33 -15.76 -0.96 3.77
N ALA A 34 -15.09 -0.80 2.62
CA ALA A 34 -15.46 0.17 1.60
C ALA A 34 -16.88 -0.09 1.08
N ARG A 35 -17.22 -1.36 0.84
CA ARG A 35 -18.56 -1.79 0.43
C ARG A 35 -19.61 -1.45 1.49
N GLN A 36 -19.31 -1.66 2.76
CA GLN A 36 -20.24 -1.34 3.86
C GLN A 36 -20.39 0.18 4.08
N ALA A 37 -19.30 0.93 3.90
CA ALA A 37 -19.27 2.38 4.09
C ALA A 37 -19.78 3.17 2.88
N GLY A 38 -19.97 2.52 1.72
CA GLY A 38 -20.27 3.21 0.46
C GLY A 38 -19.10 4.05 -0.05
N ALA A 39 -17.87 3.69 0.33
CA ALA A 39 -16.66 4.36 -0.11
C ALA A 39 -16.27 3.92 -1.54
N ASP A 40 -15.45 4.73 -2.20
CA ASP A 40 -14.85 4.35 -3.48
C ASP A 40 -13.87 3.18 -3.28
N ALA A 41 -14.31 1.99 -3.68
CA ALA A 41 -13.54 0.77 -3.54
C ALA A 41 -12.22 0.82 -4.31
N GLU A 42 -12.13 1.59 -5.41
CA GLU A 42 -10.91 1.72 -6.19
C GLU A 42 -9.83 2.46 -5.40
N ILE A 43 -10.19 3.60 -4.81
CA ILE A 43 -9.31 4.43 -3.98
C ILE A 43 -8.87 3.65 -2.73
N VAL A 44 -9.84 3.03 -2.03
CA VAL A 44 -9.54 2.28 -0.79
C VAL A 44 -8.60 1.11 -1.07
N ARG A 45 -8.82 0.38 -2.16
CA ARG A 45 -7.96 -0.72 -2.58
C ARG A 45 -6.54 -0.25 -2.92
N ALA A 46 -6.42 0.84 -3.67
CA ALA A 46 -5.12 1.41 -4.03
C ALA A 46 -4.34 1.86 -2.78
N ALA A 47 -5.01 2.57 -1.86
CA ALA A 47 -4.43 2.99 -0.59
C ALA A 47 -3.95 1.79 0.24
N ALA A 48 -4.77 0.76 0.38
CA ALA A 48 -4.42 -0.46 1.11
C ALA A 48 -3.21 -1.20 0.50
N LEU A 49 -3.09 -1.21 -0.83
CA LEU A 49 -1.95 -1.83 -1.52
C LEU A 49 -0.64 -1.06 -1.39
N LEU A 50 -0.69 0.23 -1.03
CA LEU A 50 0.47 1.12 -1.05
C LEU A 50 0.92 1.57 0.35
N HIS A 51 0.09 1.37 1.38
CA HIS A 51 0.28 1.97 2.71
C HIS A 51 1.63 1.66 3.38
N ASP A 52 2.19 0.47 3.10
CA ASP A 52 3.46 -0.02 3.65
C ASP A 52 4.51 -0.30 2.54
N ALA A 53 4.31 0.21 1.32
CA ALA A 53 5.12 -0.15 0.15
C ALA A 53 6.58 0.34 0.22
N ALA A 54 6.93 1.22 1.17
CA ALA A 54 8.29 1.70 1.40
C ALA A 54 8.57 2.00 2.88
N GLY A 55 9.83 1.90 3.29
CA GLY A 55 10.27 2.30 4.64
C GLY A 55 9.84 1.38 5.80
N ALA A 56 8.96 0.40 5.59
CA ALA A 56 8.44 -0.49 6.64
C ALA A 56 9.47 -1.53 7.16
N HIS A 57 10.67 -1.60 6.58
CA HIS A 57 11.66 -2.60 6.94
C HIS A 57 12.49 -2.24 8.17
N PRO A 58 12.66 -3.17 9.14
CA PRO A 58 13.39 -2.90 10.38
C PRO A 58 14.90 -2.66 10.22
N GLU A 59 15.48 -3.00 9.05
CA GLU A 59 16.89 -2.71 8.73
C GLU A 59 17.13 -1.24 8.32
N ALA A 60 16.06 -0.47 8.06
CA ALA A 60 16.14 0.98 7.97
C ALA A 60 16.30 1.54 9.41
N GLY A 61 17.53 1.50 9.92
CA GLY A 61 17.87 1.91 11.29
C GLY A 61 17.31 3.28 11.67
N GLU A 62 16.93 3.47 12.95
CA GLU A 62 16.29 4.66 13.57
C GLU A 62 15.05 5.25 12.85
N GLY A 63 14.74 4.85 11.62
CA GLY A 63 13.81 5.47 10.67
C GLY A 63 12.37 4.96 10.71
N ARG A 64 11.97 4.28 11.80
CA ARG A 64 10.56 3.89 12.00
C ARG A 64 9.62 5.10 12.03
N HIS A 65 10.16 6.30 12.20
CA HIS A 65 9.42 7.56 12.20
C HIS A 65 9.02 8.05 10.80
N ASP A 66 9.56 7.53 9.70
CA ASP A 66 9.37 8.11 8.35
C ASP A 66 8.71 7.14 7.34
N HIS A 67 8.38 5.90 7.73
CA HIS A 67 7.87 4.90 6.77
C HIS A 67 6.54 5.30 6.11
N GLN A 68 5.68 6.02 6.84
CA GLN A 68 4.43 6.54 6.27
C GLN A 68 4.70 7.62 5.21
N ASP A 69 5.74 8.43 5.38
CA ASP A 69 6.10 9.49 4.44
C ASP A 69 6.77 8.89 3.20
N ASP A 70 7.66 7.90 3.40
CA ASP A 70 8.26 7.13 2.32
C ASP A 70 7.21 6.38 1.50
N SER A 71 6.26 5.73 2.16
CA SER A 71 5.15 5.03 1.51
C SER A 71 4.21 5.99 0.79
N ALA A 72 3.90 7.17 1.38
CA ALA A 72 3.11 8.20 0.71
C ALA A 72 3.80 8.75 -0.54
N ALA A 73 5.12 9.00 -0.47
CA ALA A 73 5.90 9.43 -1.61
C ALA A 73 5.98 8.36 -2.71
N ALA A 74 6.11 7.08 -2.34
CA ALA A 74 6.05 5.95 -3.26
C ALA A 74 4.67 5.82 -3.90
N ALA A 75 3.60 5.92 -3.11
CA ALA A 75 2.22 5.87 -3.59
C ALA A 75 1.95 6.94 -4.65
N ARG A 76 2.38 8.19 -4.40
CA ARG A 76 2.23 9.27 -5.38
C ARG A 76 2.89 8.94 -6.73
N ARG A 77 4.10 8.38 -6.72
CA ARG A 77 4.80 7.98 -7.94
C ARG A 77 4.07 6.86 -8.68
N VAL A 78 3.71 5.78 -7.96
CA VAL A 78 3.01 4.63 -8.53
C VAL A 78 1.67 5.04 -9.13
N LEU A 79 0.88 5.86 -8.43
CA LEU A 79 -0.43 6.30 -8.92
C LEU A 79 -0.30 7.19 -10.16
N ALA A 80 0.69 8.09 -10.20
CA ALA A 80 0.97 8.89 -11.39
C ALA A 80 1.38 8.02 -12.59
N ASP A 81 2.25 7.03 -12.39
CA ASP A 81 2.68 6.08 -13.43
C ASP A 81 1.50 5.22 -13.94
N GLU A 82 0.55 4.91 -13.06
CA GLU A 82 -0.70 4.22 -13.36
C GLU A 82 -1.78 5.12 -13.97
N GLY A 83 -1.49 6.41 -14.19
CA GLY A 83 -2.35 7.38 -14.87
C GLY A 83 -3.49 7.95 -14.03
N TRP A 84 -3.38 7.92 -12.70
CA TRP A 84 -4.38 8.49 -11.81
C TRP A 84 -4.37 10.03 -11.88
N PRO A 85 -5.55 10.69 -11.90
CA PRO A 85 -5.62 12.15 -11.83
C PRO A 85 -5.23 12.63 -10.43
N GLU A 86 -4.64 13.83 -10.31
CA GLU A 86 -4.13 14.34 -9.03
C GLU A 86 -5.22 14.56 -7.97
N GLU A 87 -6.48 14.75 -8.41
CA GLU A 87 -7.62 14.91 -7.51
C GLU A 87 -8.13 13.59 -6.89
N ARG A 88 -7.56 12.43 -7.27
CA ARG A 88 -7.91 11.09 -6.75
C ARG A 88 -6.71 10.38 -6.14
#